data_AF-A0AAN8MX57-F1
#
_entry.id   AF-A0AAN8MX57-F1
#
_cell.length_a   1.000
_cell.length_b   1.000
_cell.length_c   1.000
_cell.angle_alpha   90.00
_cell.angle_beta   90.00
_cell.angle_gamma   90.00
#
_symmetry.space_group_name_H-M   'P 1'
#
loop_
_entity.id
_entity.type
_entity.pdbx_description
1 polymer ?
#
loop_
_entity_poly.entity_id
_entity_poly.type
_entity_poly.pdbx_seq_one_letter_code
_entity_poly.pdbx_strand_id
1 'polypeptide(L)' 'MTFSAGTHVTFTNSTGGEEVGVVESYTGGNYTIKRKNGSTVTVTESSVKELKVTSGQKDNCPVVGTA' A
#
# COMPACT_ATOMS: atom_id res chain seq x y z
N MET A 1 -6.19 -6.69 -11.05
CA MET A 1 -6.92 -7.03 -9.80
C MET A 1 -7.05 -5.73 -9.04
N THR A 2 -8.27 -5.28 -8.74
CA THR A 2 -8.47 -3.94 -8.19
C THR A 2 -8.53 -3.97 -6.67
N PHE A 3 -7.62 -3.28 -5.99
CA PHE A 3 -7.61 -3.15 -4.53
C PHE A 3 -8.63 -2.11 -4.09
N SER A 4 -9.44 -2.46 -3.09
CA SER A 4 -10.41 -1.52 -2.50
C SER A 4 -9.72 -0.46 -1.63
N ALA A 5 -10.34 0.70 -1.49
CA ALA A 5 -9.93 1.68 -0.49
C ALA A 5 -9.88 1.05 0.91
N GLY A 6 -8.86 1.39 1.71
CA GLY A 6 -8.56 0.78 3.01
C GLY A 6 -7.67 -0.47 2.94
N THR A 7 -7.39 -1.01 1.74
CA THR A 7 -6.53 -2.19 1.59
C THR A 7 -5.07 -1.81 1.78
N HIS A 8 -4.34 -2.60 2.57
CA HIS A 8 -2.89 -2.45 2.70
C HIS A 8 -2.20 -3.16 1.54
N VAL A 9 -1.33 -2.45 0.85
CA VAL A 9 -0.63 -2.93 -0.35
C VAL A 9 0.84 -2.56 -0.27
N THR A 10 1.68 -3.32 -0.97
CA THR A 10 3.07 -2.94 -1.23
C THR A 10 3.13 -2.32 -2.61
N PHE A 11 3.82 -1.20 -2.77
CA PHE A 11 4.00 -0.56 -4.06
C PHE A 11 5.44 -0.13 -4.27
N THR A 12 5.89 -0.13 -5.53
CA THR A 12 7.19 0.42 -5.90
C THR A 12 7.03 1.93 -6.12
N ASN A 13 7.75 2.72 -5.34
CA ASN A 13 7.76 4.18 -5.48
C ASN A 13 8.62 4.63 -6.68
N SER A 14 8.59 5.92 -7.00
CA SER A 14 9.37 6.50 -8.12
C SER A 14 10.89 6.40 -7.96
N THR A 15 11.39 6.11 -6.76
CA THR A 15 12.82 5.86 -6.51
C THR A 15 13.19 4.39 -6.64
N GLY A 16 12.25 3.51 -7.03
CA GLY A 16 12.46 2.07 -7.15
C GLY A 16 12.43 1.31 -5.81
N GLY A 17 12.11 1.98 -4.72
CA GLY A 17 11.96 1.37 -3.39
C GLY A 17 10.58 0.75 -3.21
N GLU A 18 10.51 -0.41 -2.57
CA GLU A 18 9.24 -1.01 -2.15
C GLU A 18 8.78 -0.38 -0.83
N GLU A 19 7.59 0.19 -0.83
CA GLU A 19 6.96 0.79 0.35
C GLU A 19 5.60 0.15 0.61
N VAL A 20 5.16 0.20 1.88
CA VAL A 20 3.82 -0.24 2.30
C VAL A 20 2.95 0.99 2.51
N GLY A 21 1.71 0.91 2.04
CA GLY A 21 0.71 1.94 2.27
C GLY A 21 -0.70 1.41 2.19
N VAL A 22 -1.66 2.32 2.36
CA VAL A 22 -3.09 2.03 2.32
C VAL A 22 -3.70 2.67 1.10
N VAL A 23 -4.43 1.90 0.29
CA VAL A 23 -5.17 2.44 -0.86
C VAL A 23 -6.24 3.41 -0.37
N GLU A 24 -6.24 4.64 -0.85
CA GLU A 24 -7.33 5.60 -0.61
C GLU A 24 -8.33 5.60 -1.76
N SER A 25 -7.84 5.52 -3.00
CA SER A 25 -8.68 5.52 -4.18
C SER A 25 -7.98 4.86 -5.37
N TYR A 26 -8.77 4.41 -6.34
CA TYR A 26 -8.30 3.89 -7.61
C TYR A 26 -9.10 4.54 -8.74
N THR A 27 -8.41 5.24 -9.62
CA THR A 27 -9.03 5.99 -10.72
C THR A 27 -8.16 5.90 -11.96
N GLY A 28 -8.75 5.43 -13.07
CA GLY A 28 -8.08 5.42 -14.38
C GLY A 28 -6.77 4.63 -14.42
N GLY A 29 -6.70 3.47 -13.76
CA GLY A 29 -5.49 2.63 -13.73
C GLY A 29 -4.43 3.04 -12.71
N ASN A 30 -4.69 4.09 -11.92
CA ASN A 30 -3.77 4.58 -10.90
C ASN A 30 -4.37 4.44 -9.50
N TYR A 31 -3.55 4.01 -8.55
CA TYR A 31 -3.86 4.00 -7.13
C TYR A 31 -3.30 5.24 -6.45
N THR A 32 -4.15 5.91 -5.68
CA THR A 32 -3.71 6.85 -4.65
C THR A 32 -3.52 6.07 -3.36
N ILE A 33 -2.28 6.00 -2.90
CA ILE A 33 -1.88 5.25 -1.71
C ILE A 33 -1.41 6.23 -0.65
N LYS A 34 -1.99 6.14 0.54
CA LYS A 34 -1.52 6.86 1.72
C LYS A 34 -0.39 6.09 2.39
N ARG A 35 0.76 6.74 2.49
CA ARG A 35 1.94 6.24 3.19
C ARG A 35 1.75 6.37 4.70
N LYS A 36 2.54 5.61 5.46
CA LYS A 36 2.55 5.66 6.94
C LYS A 36 2.85 7.06 7.50
N ASN A 37 3.64 7.86 6.78
CA ASN A 37 3.96 9.25 7.18
C ASN A 37 2.78 10.24 6.96
N GLY A 38 1.65 9.77 6.43
CA GLY A 38 0.47 10.60 6.14
C GLY A 38 0.47 11.21 4.73
N SER A 39 1.58 11.15 3.99
CA SER A 39 1.65 11.62 2.61
C SER A 39 0.98 10.64 1.65
N THR A 40 0.37 11.16 0.61
CA THR A 40 -0.17 10.33 -0.47
C THR A 40 0.85 10.18 -1.60
N VAL A 41 0.68 9.12 -2.38
CA VAL A 41 1.45 8.90 -3.61
C VAL A 41 0.54 8.25 -4.62
N THR A 42 0.67 8.65 -5.88
CA THR A 42 -0.06 8.06 -6.99
C THR A 42 0.89 7.12 -7.73
N VAL A 43 0.49 5.86 -7.87
CA VAL A 43 1.25 4.84 -8.59
C VAL A 43 0.34 4.09 -9.55
N THR A 44 0.90 3.59 -10.63
CA THR A 44 0.17 2.75 -11.60
C THR A 44 -0.15 1.40 -10.97
N GLU A 45 -1.25 0.77 -11.40
CA GLU A 45 -1.62 -0.54 -10.87
C GLU A 45 -0.55 -1.61 -11.06
N SER A 46 0.24 -1.51 -12.14
CA SER A 46 1.36 -2.41 -12.41
C SER A 46 2.46 -2.36 -11.34
N SER A 47 2.57 -1.26 -10.61
CA SER A 47 3.53 -1.07 -9.52
C SER A 47 3.00 -1.49 -8.16
N VAL A 48 1.70 -1.86 -8.07
CA VAL A 48 1.05 -2.25 -6.81
C VAL A 48 0.93 -3.76 -6.74
N LYS A 49 1.40 -4.33 -5.64
CA LYS A 49 1.30 -5.75 -5.32
C LYS A 49 0.49 -5.93 -4.05
N GLU A 50 -0.26 -7.02 -3.99
CA GLU A 50 -0.95 -7.40 -2.76
C GLU A 50 0.07 -7.58 -1.64
N LEU A 51 -0.15 -6.92 -0.49
CA LEU A 51 0.65 -7.16 0.69
C LEU A 51 0.30 -8.55 1.23
N LYS A 52 1.06 -9.56 0.81
CA LYS A 52 1.02 -10.88 1.43
C LYS A 52 1.66 -10.78 2.80
N VAL A 53 0.85 -10.45 3.81
CA VAL A 53 1.25 -10.59 5.21
C VAL A 53 1.34 -12.09 5.49
N THR A 54 2.48 -12.69 5.15
CA THR A 54 2.79 -14.06 5.57
C THR A 54 2.79 -14.02 7.10
N SER A 55 2.07 -14.94 7.74
CA SER A 55 1.69 -14.90 9.16
C SER A 55 2.83 -14.78 10.19
N GLY A 56 4.11 -14.71 9.75
CA GLY A 56 5.30 -14.39 10.54
C GLY A 56 5.84 -12.95 10.40
N GLN A 57 5.21 -12.07 9.60
CA GLN A 57 5.55 -10.63 9.51
C GLN A 57 4.54 -9.72 10.22
N LYS A 58 3.64 -10.30 11.03
CA LYS A 58 2.71 -9.55 11.88
C LYS A 58 3.44 -8.50 12.76
N ASP A 59 4.69 -8.81 13.14
CA ASP A 59 5.57 -7.95 13.94
C ASP A 59 6.36 -6.88 13.15
N ASN A 60 6.45 -6.98 11.82
CA ASN A 60 7.11 -5.98 10.96
C ASN A 60 6.14 -5.15 10.12
N CYS A 61 4.86 -5.48 10.17
CA CYS A 61 3.80 -4.56 9.76
C CYS A 61 3.68 -3.55 10.91
N PRO A 62 3.99 -2.25 10.74
CA PRO A 62 3.62 -1.25 11.72
C PRO A 62 2.11 -1.09 11.65
N VAL A 63 1.40 -2.06 12.18
CA VAL A 63 -0.02 -2.00 12.45
C VAL A 63 -0.20 -0.83 13.39
N VAL A 64 -0.74 0.26 12.84
CA VAL A 64 -1.47 1.24 13.64
C VAL A 64 -2.51 0.44 14.43
N GLY A 65 -2.49 0.70 15.74
CA GLY A 65 -2.85 -0.26 16.76
C GLY A 65 -4.27 -0.80 16.69
N THR A 66 -4.48 -1.89 17.41
CA THR A 66 -5.79 -2.19 17.96
C THR A 66 -5.61 -2.83 19.34
N ALA A 67 -6.10 -2.08 20.34
CA ALA A 67 -6.33 -2.39 21.76
C ALA A 67 -5.11 -2.58 22.67
#